data_AF-A0A1F3ALA1-F1
#
_entry.id   AF-A0A1F3ALA1-F1
#
_cell.length_a   1.000
_cell.length_b   1.000
_cell.length_c   1.000
_cell.angle_alpha   90.00
_cell.angle_beta   90.00
_cell.angle_gamma   90.00
#
_symmetry.space_group_name_H-M   'P 1'
#
loop_
_entity.id
_entity.type
_entity.pdbx_description
1 polymer ?
#
loop_
_entity_poly.entity_id
_entity_poly.type
_entity_poly.pdbx_seq_one_letter_code
_entity_poly.pdbx_strand_id
1 'polypeptide(L)'
;MCGTSVVVSVASAQDRRNGNFWVSLVGSNDIVKDTYVAGLLEGASSLGLLILAGDKPADVPHMATYLTKTGKYLDRVTTLQVRTGLDVFFSDYRNRSISITSAASVVLFEINGMPKIEIEAMVERMRAAP
;
A
#
# COMPACT_ATOMS: atom_id res chain seq x y z
N MET A 1 -30.50 25.84 -3.11
CA MET A 1 -29.71 24.69 -2.61
C MET A 1 -28.34 24.78 -3.25
N CYS A 2 -27.31 25.14 -2.49
CA CYS A 2 -25.96 25.30 -3.02
C CYS A 2 -25.24 23.95 -2.89
N GLY A 3 -25.03 23.27 -4.01
CA GLY A 3 -24.31 22.00 -4.04
C GLY A 3 -22.81 22.25 -3.90
N THR A 4 -22.23 21.80 -2.80
CA THR A 4 -20.78 21.84 -2.59
C THR A 4 -20.13 20.82 -3.52
N SER A 5 -19.57 21.30 -4.63
CA SER A 5 -18.78 20.45 -5.54
C SER A 5 -17.44 20.14 -4.88
N VAL A 6 -17.20 18.87 -4.57
CA VAL A 6 -15.90 18.40 -4.08
C VAL A 6 -14.98 18.29 -5.29
N VAL A 7 -14.13 19.31 -5.47
CA VAL A 7 -13.11 19.30 -6.54
C VAL A 7 -11.95 18.43 -6.07
N VAL A 8 -11.92 17.18 -6.53
CA VAL A 8 -10.76 16.31 -6.36
C VAL A 8 -9.67 16.81 -7.31
N SER A 9 -8.74 17.60 -6.78
CA SER A 9 -7.52 17.93 -7.52
C SER A 9 -6.67 16.67 -7.67
N VAL A 10 -6.66 16.08 -8.86
CA VAL A 10 -5.66 15.08 -9.25
C VAL A 10 -4.31 15.78 -9.36
N ALA A 11 -3.57 15.81 -8.24
CA ALA A 11 -2.20 16.26 -8.19
C ALA A 11 -1.36 15.45 -9.21
N SER A 12 -0.57 16.17 -10.00
CA SER A 12 0.20 15.69 -11.14
C SER A 12 0.99 14.40 -10.85
N ALA A 13 1.16 13.60 -11.89
CA ALA A 13 1.78 12.27 -11.91
C ALA A 13 3.30 12.24 -11.60
N GLN A 14 3.84 13.18 -10.81
CA GLN A 14 5.27 13.29 -10.50
C GLN A 14 5.63 13.25 -9.00
N ASP A 15 4.66 13.29 -8.08
CA ASP A 15 4.97 13.11 -6.66
C ASP A 15 5.14 11.62 -6.33
N ARG A 16 6.36 11.22 -5.92
CA ARG A 16 6.64 9.89 -5.40
C ARG A 16 5.63 9.56 -4.29
N ARG A 17 4.75 8.58 -4.54
CA ARG A 17 3.77 8.06 -3.57
C ARG A 17 4.47 7.20 -2.52
N ASN A 18 5.26 7.85 -1.66
CA ASN A 18 6.05 7.25 -0.59
C ASN A 18 5.59 7.75 0.79
N GLY A 19 6.31 7.37 1.84
CA GLY A 19 5.97 7.77 3.20
C GLY A 19 5.97 9.29 3.45
N ASN A 20 6.75 10.09 2.70
CA ASN A 20 6.65 11.55 2.81
C ASN A 20 5.30 12.06 2.28
N PHE A 21 4.80 11.50 1.18
CA PHE A 21 3.44 11.77 0.73
C PHE A 21 2.41 11.25 1.74
N TRP A 22 2.57 10.06 2.31
CA TRP A 22 1.64 9.53 3.32
C TRP A 22 1.56 10.43 4.56
N VAL A 23 2.70 10.90 5.05
CA VAL A 23 2.77 11.79 6.22
C VAL A 23 2.27 13.20 5.88
N SER A 24 2.41 13.68 4.65
CA SER A 24 1.80 14.97 4.27
C SER A 24 0.26 14.92 4.30
N LEU A 25 -0.32 13.72 4.16
CA LEU A 25 -1.75 13.51 4.39
C LEU A 25 -2.16 13.64 5.86
N VAL A 26 -1.24 13.76 6.83
CA VAL A 26 -1.58 13.95 8.26
C VAL A 26 -2.28 15.30 8.51
N GLY A 27 -2.10 16.29 7.63
CA GLY A 27 -2.92 17.50 7.63
C GLY A 27 -4.29 17.34 6.93
N SER A 28 -4.53 16.18 6.31
CA SER A 28 -5.77 15.83 5.61
C SER A 28 -6.68 15.02 6.53
N ASN A 29 -7.99 15.14 6.34
CA ASN A 29 -8.98 14.29 7.01
C ASN A 29 -8.67 12.79 6.79
N ASP A 30 -8.79 11.96 7.82
CA ASP A 30 -8.56 10.50 7.78
C ASP A 30 -9.28 9.81 6.60
N ILE A 31 -10.41 10.38 6.16
CA ILE A 31 -11.16 9.95 4.98
C ILE A 31 -10.30 9.89 3.72
N VAL A 32 -9.31 10.78 3.54
CA VAL A 32 -8.42 10.78 2.37
C VAL A 32 -7.52 9.55 2.39
N LYS A 33 -6.96 9.21 3.55
CA LYS A 33 -6.15 7.99 3.71
C LYS A 33 -6.99 6.74 3.57
N ASP A 34 -8.20 6.72 4.14
CA ASP A 34 -9.14 5.61 3.99
C ASP A 34 -9.53 5.39 2.52
N THR A 35 -9.84 6.46 1.80
CA THR A 35 -10.17 6.40 0.36
C THR A 35 -8.98 5.93 -0.46
N TYR A 36 -7.77 6.39 -0.12
CA TYR A 36 -6.54 5.97 -0.79
C TYR A 36 -6.29 4.47 -0.59
N VAL A 37 -6.42 3.97 0.64
CA VAL A 37 -6.25 2.55 0.95
C VAL A 37 -7.36 1.72 0.29
N ALA A 38 -8.61 2.18 0.31
CA ALA A 38 -9.70 1.49 -0.39
C ALA A 38 -9.39 1.36 -1.89
N GLY A 39 -8.96 2.44 -2.54
CA GLY A 39 -8.52 2.40 -3.94
C GLY A 39 -7.32 1.48 -4.18
N LEU A 40 -6.36 1.42 -3.25
CA LEU A 40 -5.23 0.50 -3.32
C LEU A 40 -5.68 -0.96 -3.21
N LEU A 41 -6.58 -1.29 -2.29
CA LEU A 41 -7.08 -2.65 -2.08
C LEU A 41 -8.00 -3.11 -3.23
N GLU A 42 -8.85 -2.22 -3.75
CA GLU A 42 -9.68 -2.50 -4.92
C GLU A 42 -8.83 -2.63 -6.20
N GLY A 43 -7.80 -1.80 -6.35
CA GLY A 43 -6.79 -1.97 -7.40
C GLY A 43 -6.03 -3.29 -7.24
N ALA A 44 -5.73 -3.69 -6.01
CA ALA A 44 -5.05 -4.94 -5.70
C ALA A 44 -5.89 -6.17 -6.04
N SER A 45 -7.18 -6.13 -5.72
CA SER A 45 -8.14 -7.22 -5.97
C SER A 45 -8.47 -7.35 -7.45
N SER A 46 -8.65 -6.22 -8.16
CA SER A 46 -9.07 -6.19 -9.57
C SER A 46 -7.93 -6.33 -10.58
N LEU A 47 -6.75 -5.79 -10.28
CA LEU A 47 -5.57 -5.83 -11.15
C LEU A 47 -4.46 -6.75 -10.61
N GLY A 48 -4.72 -7.47 -9.51
CA GLY A 48 -3.76 -8.37 -8.89
C GLY A 48 -2.50 -7.64 -8.39
N LEU A 49 -2.62 -6.41 -7.89
CA LEU A 49 -1.54 -5.51 -7.44
C LEU A 49 -0.17 -5.84 -8.08
N LEU A 50 -0.04 -5.71 -9.41
CA LEU A 50 1.16 -5.94 -10.23
C LEU A 50 2.42 -6.35 -9.41
N ILE A 51 2.53 -7.65 -9.11
CA ILE A 51 3.72 -8.32 -8.55
C ILE A 51 4.14 -7.81 -7.15
N LEU A 52 3.90 -8.60 -6.09
CA LEU A 52 4.53 -8.42 -4.78
C LEU A 52 6.08 -8.50 -4.93
N ALA A 53 6.74 -7.37 -5.22
CA ALA A 53 8.19 -7.15 -5.19
C ALA A 53 9.10 -8.18 -5.93
N GLY A 54 8.81 -8.57 -7.18
CA GLY A 54 9.61 -9.57 -7.90
C GLY A 54 9.51 -9.60 -9.44
N ASP A 55 10.21 -8.69 -10.10
CA ASP A 55 10.94 -8.74 -11.38
C ASP A 55 10.62 -9.72 -12.55
N LYS A 56 9.42 -10.28 -12.72
CA LYS A 56 9.08 -11.00 -13.97
C LYS A 56 7.74 -10.62 -14.59
N PRO A 57 7.70 -10.32 -15.91
CA PRO A 57 6.44 -10.11 -16.62
C PRO A 57 5.60 -11.38 -16.57
N ALA A 58 4.33 -11.24 -16.19
CA ALA A 58 3.42 -12.36 -15.99
C ALA A 58 2.90 -12.89 -17.33
N ASP A 59 3.21 -14.16 -17.64
CA ASP A 59 2.42 -14.95 -18.59
C ASP A 59 1.06 -15.32 -17.96
N VAL A 60 -0.01 -15.30 -18.77
CA VAL A 60 -1.43 -15.44 -18.38
C VAL A 60 -1.74 -16.57 -17.36
N PRO A 61 -1.11 -17.77 -17.38
CA PRO A 61 -1.33 -18.81 -16.37
C PRO A 61 -0.87 -18.44 -14.95
N HIS A 62 0.09 -17.52 -14.82
CA HIS A 62 0.57 -17.08 -13.52
C HIS A 62 -0.42 -16.12 -12.85
N MET A 63 -1.20 -15.37 -13.63
CA MET A 63 -2.17 -14.38 -13.11
C MET A 63 -3.21 -15.02 -12.19
N ALA A 64 -3.75 -16.19 -12.55
CA ALA A 64 -4.72 -16.91 -11.72
C ALA A 64 -4.11 -17.37 -10.38
N THR A 65 -2.89 -17.91 -10.42
CA THR A 65 -2.14 -18.30 -9.21
C THR A 65 -1.80 -17.09 -8.33
N TYR A 66 -1.52 -15.94 -8.95
CA TYR A 66 -1.27 -14.69 -8.25
C TYR A 66 -2.53 -14.12 -7.63
N LEU A 67 -3.67 -14.10 -8.32
CA LEU A 67 -4.94 -13.68 -7.73
C LEU A 67 -5.33 -14.56 -6.53
N THR A 68 -5.06 -15.87 -6.57
CA THR A 68 -5.26 -16.75 -5.41
C THR A 68 -4.30 -16.41 -4.25
N LYS A 69 -3.03 -16.12 -4.54
CA LYS A 69 -2.04 -15.76 -3.51
C LYS A 69 -2.25 -14.36 -2.94
N THR A 70 -2.65 -13.38 -3.73
CA THR A 70 -2.95 -12.01 -3.31
C THR A 70 -4.29 -11.96 -2.59
N GLY A 71 -5.29 -12.69 -3.08
CA GLY A 71 -6.60 -12.84 -2.43
C GLY A 71 -6.47 -13.32 -0.98
N LYS A 72 -5.59 -14.30 -0.69
CA LYS A 72 -5.40 -14.79 0.68
C LYS A 72 -4.95 -13.70 1.68
N TYR A 73 -4.18 -12.72 1.21
CA TYR A 73 -3.67 -11.64 2.06
C TYR A 73 -4.66 -10.48 2.20
N LEU A 74 -5.67 -10.42 1.32
CA LEU A 74 -6.69 -9.36 1.29
C LEU A 74 -8.02 -9.77 1.93
N ASP A 75 -8.38 -11.06 1.89
CA ASP A 75 -9.70 -11.60 2.28
C ASP A 75 -10.12 -11.30 3.73
N ARG A 76 -9.17 -11.00 4.62
CA ARG A 76 -9.41 -10.76 6.05
C ARG A 76 -8.86 -9.44 6.55
N VAL A 77 -8.61 -8.50 5.65
CA VAL A 77 -8.00 -7.23 6.01
C VAL A 77 -8.94 -6.08 5.70
N THR A 78 -9.19 -5.25 6.70
CA THR A 78 -9.98 -4.02 6.56
C THR A 78 -9.11 -2.86 6.10
N THR A 79 -9.71 -1.89 5.41
CA THR A 79 -9.09 -0.61 5.07
C THR A 79 -8.45 0.05 6.30
N LEU A 80 -9.14 -0.01 7.45
CA LEU A 80 -8.66 0.56 8.71
C LEU A 80 -7.38 -0.13 9.21
N GLN A 81 -7.29 -1.46 9.13
CA GLN A 81 -6.10 -2.20 9.54
C GLN A 81 -4.88 -1.84 8.66
N VAL A 82 -5.08 -1.75 7.35
CA VAL A 82 -4.00 -1.34 6.44
C VAL A 82 -3.59 0.10 6.69
N ARG A 83 -4.54 1.03 6.82
CA ARG A 83 -4.23 2.44 7.14
C ARG A 83 -3.44 2.54 8.44
N THR A 84 -3.92 1.91 9.51
CA THR A 84 -3.27 1.94 10.82
C THR A 84 -1.87 1.35 10.75
N GLY A 85 -1.69 0.23 10.02
CA GLY A 85 -0.38 -0.35 9.78
C GLY A 85 0.55 0.58 9.01
N LEU A 86 0.05 1.29 7.99
CA LEU A 86 0.82 2.29 7.24
C LEU A 86 1.21 3.50 8.11
N ASP A 87 0.32 3.96 8.98
CA ASP A 87 0.61 5.02 9.94
C ASP A 87 1.74 4.61 10.90
N VAL A 88 1.68 3.39 11.44
CA VAL A 88 2.75 2.82 12.28
C VAL A 88 4.05 2.68 11.48
N PHE A 89 3.97 2.13 10.27
CA PHE A 89 5.13 1.90 9.41
C PHE A 89 5.87 3.20 9.06
N PHE A 90 5.14 4.26 8.69
CA PHE A 90 5.73 5.56 8.31
C PHE A 90 5.97 6.51 9.48
N SER A 91 5.61 6.12 10.70
CA SER A 91 6.05 6.81 11.92
C SER A 91 7.58 6.78 12.07
N ASP A 92 8.23 5.70 11.61
CA ASP A 92 9.69 5.63 11.47
C ASP A 92 10.14 6.45 10.25
N TYR A 93 10.90 7.52 10.49
CA TYR A 93 11.38 8.40 9.43
C TYR A 93 12.25 7.68 8.39
N ARG A 94 12.93 6.59 8.77
CA ARG A 94 13.76 5.78 7.87
C ARG A 94 12.94 5.06 6.80
N ASN A 95 11.63 4.91 7.02
CA ASN A 95 10.72 4.28 6.08
C ASN A 95 10.12 5.27 5.07
N ARG A 96 10.35 6.58 5.20
CA ARG A 96 9.61 7.58 4.41
C ARG A 96 9.98 7.65 2.93
N SER A 97 11.13 7.09 2.55
CA SER A 97 11.50 6.91 1.15
C SER A 97 10.79 5.74 0.48
N ILE A 98 10.33 4.75 1.25
CA ILE A 98 9.68 3.53 0.76
C ILE A 98 8.31 3.88 0.15
N SER A 99 8.00 3.30 -1.02
CA SER A 99 6.72 3.51 -1.70
C SER A 99 5.56 2.95 -0.87
N ILE A 100 4.39 3.58 -0.97
CA ILE A 100 3.19 3.14 -0.24
C ILE A 100 2.79 1.72 -0.63
N THR A 101 2.94 1.34 -1.90
CA THR A 101 2.65 -0.03 -2.36
C THR A 101 3.55 -1.07 -1.69
N SER A 102 4.85 -0.77 -1.54
CA SER A 102 5.79 -1.67 -0.86
C SER A 102 5.49 -1.75 0.64
N ALA A 103 5.24 -0.60 1.27
CA ALA A 103 4.83 -0.54 2.67
C ALA A 103 3.52 -1.30 2.94
N ALA A 104 2.53 -1.18 2.04
CA ALA A 104 1.27 -1.90 2.15
C ALA A 104 1.47 -3.41 2.06
N SER A 105 2.41 -3.88 1.23
CA SER A 105 2.77 -5.30 1.18
C SER A 105 3.35 -5.79 2.51
N VAL A 106 4.21 -4.99 3.16
CA VAL A 106 4.75 -5.28 4.50
C VAL A 106 3.62 -5.40 5.52
N VAL A 107 2.74 -4.40 5.56
CA VAL A 107 1.59 -4.36 6.48
C VAL A 107 0.68 -5.56 6.28
N LEU A 108 0.38 -5.94 5.03
CA LEU A 108 -0.42 -7.12 4.73
C LEU A 108 0.25 -8.41 5.20
N PHE A 109 1.55 -8.56 5.01
CA PHE A 109 2.28 -9.74 5.49
C PHE A 109 2.32 -9.81 7.01
N GLU A 110 2.50 -8.68 7.70
CA GLU A 110 2.46 -8.60 9.15
C GLU A 110 1.09 -8.99 9.70
N ILE A 111 0.00 -8.44 9.14
CA ILE A 111 -1.38 -8.78 9.52
C ILE A 111 -1.67 -10.27 9.33
N ASN A 112 -1.08 -10.88 8.30
CA ASN A 112 -1.23 -12.31 8.01
C ASN A 112 -0.22 -13.20 8.77
N GLY A 113 0.52 -12.65 9.75
CA GLY A 113 1.33 -13.43 10.68
C GLY A 113 2.72 -13.83 10.17
N MET A 114 3.28 -13.11 9.18
CA MET A 114 4.67 -13.32 8.78
C MET A 114 5.62 -13.07 9.97
N PRO A 115 6.64 -13.92 10.20
CA PRO A 115 7.59 -13.73 11.31
C PRO A 115 8.28 -12.37 11.26
N LYS A 116 8.42 -11.73 12.42
CA LYS A 116 9.01 -10.38 12.54
C LYS A 116 10.39 -10.26 11.89
N ILE A 117 11.22 -11.30 12.02
CA ILE A 117 12.56 -11.33 11.43
C ILE A 117 12.54 -11.28 9.89
N GLU A 118 11.52 -11.87 9.27
CA GLU A 118 11.32 -11.82 7.81
C GLU A 118 10.82 -10.44 7.38
N ILE A 119 9.91 -9.85 8.16
CA ILE A 119 9.43 -8.47 7.96
C ILE A 119 10.59 -7.47 8.05
N GLU A 120 11.39 -7.54 9.11
CA GLU A 120 12.54 -6.65 9.31
C GLU A 120 13.56 -6.78 8.16
N ALA A 121 13.89 -8.02 7.75
CA ALA A 121 14.77 -8.26 6.61
C ALA A 121 14.23 -7.69 5.29
N MET A 122 12.91 -7.76 5.09
CA MET A 122 12.27 -7.18 3.91
C MET A 122 12.32 -5.65 3.92
N VAL A 123 12.05 -5.03 5.07
CA VAL A 123 12.13 -3.57 5.23
C VAL A 123 13.54 -3.05 4.97
N GLU A 124 14.58 -3.72 5.49
CA GLU A 124 15.97 -3.32 5.24
C GLU A 124 16.34 -3.40 3.75
N ARG A 125 15.87 -4.41 3.01
CA ARG A 125 16.05 -4.47 1.55
C ARG A 125 15.38 -3.31 0.84
N MET A 126 14.16 -2.93 1.28
CA MET A 126 13.43 -1.79 0.71
C MET A 126 14.13 -0.45 1.00
N ARG A 127 14.76 -0.32 2.17
CA ARG A 127 15.56 0.88 2.54
C ARG A 127 16.83 1.00 1.70
N ALA A 128 17.43 -0.13 1.33
CA ALA A 128 18.65 -0.19 0.52
C ALA A 128 18.39 -0.07 -1.00
N ALA A 129 17.13 -0.13 -1.44
CA ALA A 129 16.78 0.03 -2.85
C ALA A 129 16.99 1.48 -3.32
N PRO A 130 17.54 1.70 -4.52
CA PRO A 130 17.85 3.04 -5.06
C PRO A 130 16.60 3.85 -5.45
#